data_AF-A0A7L8UA48-F1
#
_entry.id   AF-A0A7L8UA48-F1
#
_cell.length_a   1.000
_cell.length_b   1.000
_cell.length_c   1.000
_cell.angle_alpha   90.00
_cell.angle_beta   90.00
_cell.angle_gamma   90.00
#
_symmetry.space_group_name_H-M   'P 1'
#
loop_
_entity.id
_entity.type
_entity.pdbx_description
1 polymer ?
#
loop_
_entity_poly.entity_id
_entity_poly.type
_entity_poly.pdbx_seq_one_letter_code
_entity_poly.pdbx_strand_id
1 'polypeptide(L)'
;MKRTCLLLLFLLSLFSGYSQQKFKITYEQLKEYEGIYEYQNNTTLQIAASPKDTILYAIINESKYALKPSEKDIFLNMSKEKITFLRNNTAVITGYTSDGKTFNLINKKVNFPKEMWYPRLNSKDFKYVYQQPKKDLDGLVTELIDNTTLDKALLNKMMQKIVDGTYPNVHSVLIIKDGKLVFEEYFYEYNKTKLHEMRSATKSLVSALTGIAIDKGLIKDANETVLSFFPEYTLKNLTEDKRQITIKNLLTNQSGLDCDLSNPKSEGNETTMNYSEDWVKFTLDLPMVDVPGGRGMYCSGNPITLGKIVEKATKMTLPDFAKETLFKDIGIKNFKWNFKPDASSAETFCQIYLTPRDMAKFGLLYLNKGVWNDKQVISKEWVKESLTKHSVVQGVNYGYLWWIKYLEVNGTKYYGKAAQGNGGQKIYIWEDQNMVTVITGGNYNSQSPSDEIIQKYILPAFKK
;
A
#
# COMPACT_ATOMS: atom_id res chain seq x y z
N MET A 1 50.62 -18.79 -6.82
CA MET A 1 51.85 -19.14 -7.57
C MET A 1 51.57 -20.44 -8.32
N LYS A 2 51.72 -20.66 -9.62
CA LYS A 2 52.17 -19.98 -10.86
C LYS A 2 51.31 -20.62 -11.99
N ARG A 3 50.59 -19.87 -12.85
CA ARG A 3 50.97 -19.34 -14.18
C ARG A 3 51.42 -20.36 -15.24
N THR A 4 50.57 -20.56 -16.27
CA THR A 4 50.89 -20.73 -17.71
C THR A 4 49.58 -20.48 -18.50
N CYS A 5 49.34 -19.30 -19.11
CA CYS A 5 49.78 -18.74 -20.39
C CYS A 5 49.10 -19.32 -21.67
N LEU A 6 48.21 -18.49 -22.22
CA LEU A 6 47.85 -18.19 -23.62
C LEU A 6 47.66 -19.32 -24.66
N LEU A 7 46.47 -19.34 -25.25
CA LEU A 7 46.30 -19.25 -26.72
C LEU A 7 44.94 -18.61 -27.05
N LEU A 8 45.01 -17.40 -27.62
CA LEU A 8 43.89 -16.71 -28.25
C LEU A 8 43.47 -17.49 -29.51
N LEU A 9 42.19 -17.82 -29.60
CA LEU A 9 41.51 -18.10 -30.86
C LEU A 9 40.35 -17.12 -30.99
N PHE A 10 40.54 -16.13 -31.85
CA PHE A 10 39.49 -15.25 -32.36
C PHE A 10 38.50 -16.09 -33.17
N LEU A 11 37.41 -16.53 -32.54
CA LEU A 11 36.20 -16.92 -33.24
C LEU A 11 35.33 -15.68 -33.36
N LEU A 12 35.32 -15.08 -34.56
CA LEU A 12 34.27 -14.18 -35.01
C LEU A 12 32.95 -14.97 -35.02
N SER A 13 32.26 -15.03 -33.89
CA SER A 13 30.84 -15.32 -33.89
C SER A 13 30.13 -14.06 -34.38
N LEU A 14 29.66 -14.13 -35.62
CA LEU A 14 28.62 -13.25 -36.14
C LEU A 14 27.41 -13.38 -35.19
N PHE A 15 27.32 -12.48 -34.21
CA PHE A 15 26.07 -12.19 -33.54
C PHE A 15 25.16 -11.56 -34.60
N SER A 16 24.40 -12.40 -35.31
CA SER A 16 23.14 -11.99 -35.89
C SER A 16 22.24 -11.59 -34.72
N GLY A 17 22.36 -10.33 -34.30
CA GLY A 17 21.36 -9.69 -33.47
C GLY A 17 20.07 -9.64 -34.26
N TYR A 18 19.28 -10.71 -34.18
CA TYR A 18 17.86 -10.64 -34.49
C TYR A 18 17.26 -9.72 -33.43
N SER A 19 17.25 -8.43 -33.76
CA SER A 19 16.36 -7.46 -33.13
C SER A 19 14.95 -7.99 -33.37
N GLN A 20 14.39 -8.68 -32.38
CA GLN A 20 13.00 -9.11 -32.38
C GLN A 20 12.15 -7.87 -32.64
N GLN A 21 11.59 -7.79 -33.85
CA GLN A 21 10.83 -6.61 -34.27
C GLN A 21 9.66 -6.47 -33.30
N LYS A 22 9.67 -5.42 -32.48
CA LYS A 22 8.59 -5.16 -31.52
C LYS A 22 7.29 -5.05 -32.30
N PHE A 23 6.32 -5.91 -31.98
CA PHE A 23 4.97 -5.82 -32.54
C PHE A 23 4.42 -4.42 -32.25
N LYS A 24 4.06 -3.70 -33.31
CA LYS A 24 3.51 -2.34 -33.21
C LYS A 24 1.99 -2.41 -33.26
N ILE A 25 1.36 -1.67 -32.35
CA ILE A 25 -0.09 -1.54 -32.25
C ILE A 25 -0.44 -0.07 -32.05
N THR A 26 -1.53 0.39 -32.66
CA THR A 26 -2.04 1.77 -32.54
C THR A 26 -2.98 1.89 -31.35
N TYR A 27 -3.20 3.12 -30.88
CA TYR A 27 -4.17 3.38 -29.80
C TYR A 27 -5.58 2.94 -30.20
N GLU A 28 -5.99 3.20 -31.44
CA GLU A 28 -7.30 2.81 -31.99
C GLU A 28 -7.48 1.29 -31.99
N GLN A 29 -6.42 0.54 -32.33
CA GLN A 29 -6.44 -0.93 -32.25
C GLN A 29 -6.49 -1.42 -30.79
N LEU A 30 -5.82 -0.74 -29.85
CA LEU A 30 -5.90 -1.10 -28.43
C LEU A 30 -7.32 -0.98 -27.87
N LYS A 31 -8.13 -0.06 -28.39
CA LYS A 31 -9.54 0.08 -27.96
C LYS A 31 -10.38 -1.15 -28.27
N GLU A 32 -9.96 -2.01 -29.21
CA GLU A 32 -10.62 -3.30 -29.45
C GLU A 32 -10.59 -4.24 -28.24
N TYR A 33 -9.67 -4.05 -27.29
CA TYR A 33 -9.54 -4.87 -26.09
C TYR A 33 -10.23 -4.26 -24.87
N GLU A 34 -10.70 -3.01 -24.94
CA GLU A 34 -11.34 -2.33 -23.80
C GLU A 34 -12.59 -3.06 -23.29
N GLY A 35 -12.78 -3.15 -21.98
CA GLY A 35 -13.97 -3.79 -21.41
C GLY A 35 -13.82 -4.19 -19.95
N ILE A 36 -14.90 -4.74 -19.40
CA ILE A 36 -14.91 -5.44 -18.11
C ILE A 36 -14.91 -6.93 -18.41
N TYR A 37 -13.98 -7.66 -17.84
CA TYR A 37 -13.81 -9.10 -17.98
C TYR A 37 -13.97 -9.79 -16.62
N GLU A 38 -14.28 -11.07 -16.66
CA GLU A 38 -14.15 -11.95 -15.50
C GLU A 38 -12.70 -11.96 -15.02
N TYR A 39 -12.56 -12.16 -13.71
CA TYR A 39 -11.27 -12.33 -13.07
C TYR A 39 -11.39 -13.35 -11.93
N GLN A 40 -10.26 -13.65 -11.30
CA GLN A 40 -10.17 -14.66 -10.24
C GLN A 40 -11.14 -14.34 -9.08
N ASN A 41 -11.55 -15.36 -8.34
CA ASN A 41 -12.41 -15.24 -7.15
C ASN A 41 -13.74 -14.48 -7.38
N ASN A 42 -14.36 -14.68 -8.55
CA ASN A 42 -15.60 -14.01 -8.97
C ASN A 42 -15.52 -12.47 -8.94
N THR A 43 -14.33 -11.92 -9.15
CA THR A 43 -14.11 -10.48 -9.28
C THR A 43 -14.08 -10.07 -10.75
N THR A 44 -13.80 -8.80 -11.02
CA THR A 44 -13.71 -8.28 -12.39
C THR A 44 -12.38 -7.58 -12.63
N LEU A 45 -11.96 -7.63 -13.88
CA LEU A 45 -10.78 -6.95 -14.41
C LEU A 45 -11.25 -5.94 -15.46
N GLN A 46 -10.81 -4.68 -15.35
CA GLN A 46 -11.03 -3.72 -16.44
C GLN A 46 -9.81 -3.70 -17.35
N ILE A 47 -10.03 -3.70 -18.65
CA ILE A 47 -8.99 -3.48 -19.65
C ILE A 47 -9.23 -2.12 -20.28
N ALA A 48 -8.22 -1.24 -20.25
CA ALA A 48 -8.33 0.13 -20.75
C ALA A 48 -7.13 0.50 -21.63
N ALA A 49 -7.36 1.16 -22.76
CA ALA A 49 -6.29 1.66 -23.62
C ALA A 49 -5.86 3.06 -23.15
N SER A 50 -4.57 3.26 -22.94
CA SER A 50 -4.03 4.55 -22.54
C SER A 50 -3.75 5.44 -23.75
N PRO A 51 -4.40 6.61 -23.86
CA PRO A 51 -4.10 7.59 -24.91
C PRO A 51 -2.76 8.30 -24.69
N LYS A 52 -2.13 8.14 -23.52
CA LYS A 52 -0.90 8.85 -23.13
C LYS A 52 0.35 8.20 -23.69
N ASP A 53 0.40 6.87 -23.65
CA ASP A 53 1.60 6.07 -23.97
C ASP A 53 1.31 4.90 -24.92
N THR A 54 0.06 4.76 -25.40
CA THR A 54 -0.34 3.68 -26.31
C THR A 54 -0.06 2.29 -25.71
N ILE A 55 -0.44 2.12 -24.45
CA ILE A 55 -0.31 0.85 -23.71
C ILE A 55 -1.70 0.38 -23.28
N LEU A 56 -1.90 -0.94 -23.26
CA LEU A 56 -3.09 -1.56 -22.69
C LEU A 56 -2.87 -1.79 -21.20
N TYR A 57 -3.83 -1.41 -20.37
CA TYR A 57 -3.75 -1.58 -18.92
C TYR A 57 -4.82 -2.54 -18.41
N ALA A 58 -4.38 -3.52 -17.63
CA ALA A 58 -5.22 -4.30 -16.74
C ALA A 58 -5.42 -3.53 -15.43
N ILE A 59 -6.66 -3.25 -15.05
CA ILE A 59 -7.02 -2.47 -13.87
C ILE A 59 -7.74 -3.37 -12.87
N ILE A 60 -7.09 -3.62 -11.73
CA ILE A 60 -7.58 -4.46 -10.63
C ILE A 60 -7.54 -3.62 -9.34
N ASN A 61 -8.67 -3.42 -8.68
CA ASN A 61 -8.75 -2.65 -7.42
C ASN A 61 -7.93 -1.34 -7.47
N GLU A 62 -8.16 -0.52 -8.51
CA GLU A 62 -7.47 0.76 -8.82
C GLU A 62 -6.03 0.66 -9.34
N SER A 63 -5.45 -0.54 -9.37
CA SER A 63 -4.06 -0.76 -9.78
C SER A 63 -3.96 -0.94 -11.29
N LYS A 64 -3.20 -0.08 -11.98
CA LYS A 64 -3.00 -0.11 -13.43
C LYS A 64 -1.75 -0.92 -13.77
N TYR A 65 -1.92 -2.10 -14.35
CA TYR A 65 -0.84 -3.01 -14.76
C TYR A 65 -0.67 -2.99 -16.27
N ALA A 66 0.51 -2.59 -16.74
CA ALA A 66 0.80 -2.51 -18.16
C ALA A 66 0.85 -3.91 -18.80
N LEU A 67 0.11 -4.07 -19.90
CA LEU A 67 0.14 -5.22 -20.78
C LEU A 67 0.91 -4.83 -22.04
N LYS A 68 2.10 -5.41 -22.23
CA LYS A 68 2.96 -5.10 -23.37
C LYS A 68 2.58 -5.97 -24.57
N PRO A 69 2.31 -5.40 -25.76
CA PRO A 69 1.97 -6.20 -26.92
C PRO A 69 3.17 -7.06 -27.35
N SER A 70 2.91 -8.34 -27.64
CA SER A 70 3.92 -9.29 -28.14
C SER A 70 3.62 -9.69 -29.57
N GLU A 71 2.38 -10.09 -29.84
CA GLU A 71 1.88 -10.56 -31.12
C GLU A 71 0.40 -10.14 -31.24
N LYS A 72 -0.24 -10.43 -32.38
CA LYS A 72 -1.68 -10.19 -32.52
C LYS A 72 -2.44 -10.92 -31.41
N ASP A 73 -3.26 -10.17 -30.67
CA ASP A 73 -4.07 -10.67 -29.55
C ASP A 73 -3.28 -11.27 -28.37
N ILE A 74 -1.94 -11.17 -28.35
CA ILE A 74 -1.09 -11.66 -27.26
C ILE A 74 -0.34 -10.49 -26.62
N PHE A 75 -0.55 -10.33 -25.31
CA PHE A 75 0.14 -9.35 -24.49
C PHE A 75 0.94 -10.05 -23.38
N LEU A 76 1.96 -9.37 -22.87
CA LEU A 76 2.76 -9.82 -21.74
C LEU A 76 2.44 -8.96 -20.53
N ASN A 77 2.16 -9.60 -19.40
CA ASN A 77 2.05 -8.90 -18.12
C ASN A 77 3.44 -8.49 -17.58
N MET A 78 3.48 -7.91 -16.38
CA MET A 78 4.75 -7.46 -15.77
C MET A 78 5.73 -8.61 -15.46
N SER A 79 5.21 -9.81 -15.23
CA SER A 79 5.98 -11.05 -15.02
C SER A 79 6.42 -11.71 -16.33
N LYS A 80 6.11 -11.10 -17.49
CA LYS A 80 6.33 -11.64 -18.85
C LYS A 80 5.48 -12.88 -19.17
N GLU A 81 4.41 -13.11 -18.44
CA GLU A 81 3.46 -14.18 -18.73
C GLU A 81 2.50 -13.74 -19.84
N LYS A 82 2.08 -14.69 -20.66
CA LYS A 82 1.20 -14.43 -21.81
C LYS A 82 -0.25 -14.28 -21.38
N ILE A 83 -0.86 -13.19 -21.82
CA ILE A 83 -2.29 -12.92 -21.79
C ILE A 83 -2.78 -12.97 -23.24
N THR A 84 -3.58 -13.98 -23.58
CA THR A 84 -4.07 -14.19 -24.95
C THR A 84 -5.55 -13.82 -25.02
N PHE A 85 -5.89 -12.78 -25.77
CA PHE A 85 -7.29 -12.42 -26.01
C PHE A 85 -7.94 -13.35 -27.02
N LEU A 86 -9.20 -13.67 -26.76
CA LEU A 86 -10.00 -14.58 -27.57
C LEU A 86 -10.97 -13.79 -28.45
N ARG A 87 -11.15 -14.23 -29.69
CA ARG A 87 -12.13 -13.67 -30.63
C ARG A 87 -13.11 -14.74 -31.07
N ASN A 88 -14.34 -14.33 -31.36
CA ASN A 88 -15.32 -15.19 -32.04
C ASN A 88 -15.10 -15.23 -33.56
N ASN A 89 -15.98 -15.94 -34.27
CA ASN A 89 -15.99 -16.05 -35.74
C ASN A 89 -16.20 -14.72 -36.49
N THR A 90 -16.73 -13.68 -35.83
CA THR A 90 -16.86 -12.32 -36.39
C THR A 90 -15.71 -11.40 -35.99
N ALA A 91 -14.60 -11.95 -35.48
CA ALA A 91 -13.40 -11.25 -35.03
C ALA A 91 -13.62 -10.28 -33.85
N VAL A 92 -14.71 -10.44 -33.09
CA VAL A 92 -14.98 -9.64 -31.88
C VAL A 92 -14.36 -10.30 -30.66
N ILE A 93 -13.73 -9.50 -29.79
CA ILE A 93 -13.15 -9.99 -28.52
C ILE A 93 -14.26 -10.54 -27.62
N THR A 94 -14.07 -11.77 -27.13
CA THR A 94 -15.01 -12.47 -26.25
C THR A 94 -14.45 -12.79 -24.86
N GLY A 95 -13.14 -12.64 -24.66
CA GLY A 95 -12.49 -12.98 -23.40
C GLY A 95 -10.98 -12.98 -23.52
N TYR A 96 -10.31 -13.57 -22.54
CA TYR A 96 -8.87 -13.82 -22.58
C TYR A 96 -8.52 -15.12 -21.83
N THR A 97 -7.31 -15.61 -22.06
CA THR A 97 -6.71 -16.69 -21.28
C THR A 97 -5.48 -16.21 -20.53
N SER A 98 -5.32 -16.65 -19.29
CA SER A 98 -4.15 -16.43 -18.44
C SER A 98 -3.95 -17.63 -17.55
N ASP A 99 -2.71 -18.10 -17.43
CA ASP A 99 -2.35 -19.26 -16.57
C ASP A 99 -3.24 -20.49 -16.80
N GLY A 100 -3.47 -20.84 -18.07
CA GLY A 100 -4.29 -21.98 -18.47
C GLY A 100 -5.80 -21.84 -18.21
N LYS A 101 -6.26 -20.71 -17.64
CA LYS A 101 -7.68 -20.41 -17.38
C LYS A 101 -8.25 -19.46 -18.42
N THR A 102 -9.54 -19.60 -18.71
CA THR A 102 -10.29 -18.72 -19.61
C THR A 102 -11.22 -17.82 -18.80
N PHE A 103 -11.29 -16.56 -19.19
CA PHE A 103 -12.11 -15.53 -18.57
C PHE A 103 -12.92 -14.79 -19.63
N ASN A 104 -14.23 -14.68 -19.43
CA ASN A 104 -15.13 -14.08 -20.42
C ASN A 104 -15.14 -12.55 -20.33
N LEU A 105 -15.41 -11.90 -21.48
CA LEU A 105 -15.78 -10.50 -21.53
C LEU A 105 -17.21 -10.33 -21.01
N ILE A 106 -17.38 -9.54 -19.95
CA ILE A 106 -18.67 -9.25 -19.31
C ILE A 106 -19.35 -8.06 -20.01
N ASN A 107 -18.61 -6.97 -20.21
CA ASN A 107 -19.15 -5.75 -20.82
C ASN A 107 -18.10 -5.03 -21.67
N LYS A 108 -18.41 -4.86 -22.96
CA LYS A 108 -17.57 -4.12 -23.92
C LYS A 108 -17.74 -2.59 -23.81
N LYS A 109 -18.92 -2.12 -23.44
CA LYS A 109 -19.29 -0.69 -23.44
C LYS A 109 -18.97 -0.07 -22.08
N VAL A 110 -17.70 0.26 -21.89
CA VAL A 110 -17.17 0.90 -20.68
C VAL A 110 -16.68 2.29 -21.04
N ASN A 111 -17.01 3.29 -20.22
CA ASN A 111 -16.47 4.63 -20.36
C ASN A 111 -15.26 4.80 -19.44
N PHE A 112 -14.08 4.97 -20.02
CA PHE A 112 -12.85 5.27 -19.29
C PHE A 112 -12.61 6.79 -19.30
N PRO A 113 -12.75 7.48 -18.14
CA PRO A 113 -12.64 8.93 -18.09
C PRO A 113 -11.23 9.39 -18.44
N LYS A 114 -11.09 10.51 -19.18
CA LYS A 114 -9.76 11.01 -19.58
C LYS A 114 -8.87 11.35 -18.38
N GLU A 115 -9.49 11.82 -17.31
CA GLU A 115 -8.89 12.19 -16.03
C GLU A 115 -8.09 11.04 -15.43
N MET A 116 -8.40 9.77 -15.76
CA MET A 116 -7.63 8.65 -15.26
C MET A 116 -6.19 8.57 -15.79
N TRP A 117 -5.89 9.28 -16.87
CA TRP A 117 -4.59 9.21 -17.54
C TRP A 117 -3.69 10.42 -17.24
N TYR A 118 -4.28 11.53 -16.77
CA TYR A 118 -3.59 12.81 -16.63
C TYR A 118 -3.78 13.37 -15.22
N PRO A 119 -2.71 13.80 -14.53
CA PRO A 119 -2.82 14.40 -13.19
C PRO A 119 -3.81 15.58 -13.13
N ARG A 120 -3.83 16.41 -14.18
CA ARG A 120 -4.89 17.39 -14.46
C ARG A 120 -5.08 17.48 -15.98
N LEU A 121 -6.30 17.80 -16.40
CA LEU A 121 -6.56 18.18 -17.79
C LEU A 121 -5.81 19.49 -18.11
N ASN A 122 -5.23 19.60 -19.30
CA ASN A 122 -4.45 20.77 -19.76
C ASN A 122 -3.17 21.06 -18.95
N SER A 123 -2.35 20.05 -18.67
CA SER A 123 -1.12 20.18 -17.88
C SER A 123 -0.08 21.16 -18.43
N LYS A 124 -0.04 21.41 -19.75
CA LYS A 124 0.98 22.27 -20.39
C LYS A 124 0.93 23.73 -19.95
N ASP A 125 -0.26 24.27 -19.71
CA ASP A 125 -0.46 25.67 -19.32
C ASP A 125 -0.77 25.82 -17.81
N PHE A 126 -0.58 24.75 -17.04
CA PHE A 126 -0.97 24.72 -15.65
C PHE A 126 -0.07 25.62 -14.79
N LYS A 127 -0.69 26.62 -14.17
CA LYS A 127 -0.08 27.42 -13.09
C LYS A 127 -0.83 27.14 -11.81
N TYR A 128 -0.13 26.52 -10.85
CA TYR A 128 -0.70 26.29 -9.54
C TYR A 128 -0.88 27.60 -8.78
N VAL A 129 -2.08 27.82 -8.25
CA VAL A 129 -2.39 28.88 -7.31
C VAL A 129 -2.92 28.21 -6.06
N TYR A 130 -2.20 28.37 -4.95
CA TYR A 130 -2.58 27.83 -3.67
C TYR A 130 -3.98 28.30 -3.23
N GLN A 131 -4.75 27.38 -2.67
CA GLN A 131 -6.02 27.66 -2.00
C GLN A 131 -6.00 27.00 -0.63
N GLN A 132 -6.59 27.68 0.36
CA GLN A 132 -6.80 27.07 1.67
C GLN A 132 -7.63 25.79 1.53
N PRO A 133 -7.24 24.68 2.18
CA PRO A 133 -8.07 23.50 2.27
C PRO A 133 -9.48 23.85 2.76
N LYS A 134 -10.51 23.30 2.10
CA LYS A 134 -11.89 23.60 2.46
C LYS A 134 -12.22 22.98 3.81
N LYS A 135 -12.75 23.77 4.75
CA LYS A 135 -13.34 23.24 5.99
C LYS A 135 -14.53 22.33 5.63
N ASP A 136 -14.56 21.12 6.18
CA ASP A 136 -15.70 20.20 6.08
C ASP A 136 -16.17 19.77 7.48
N LEU A 137 -17.26 19.00 7.53
CA LEU A 137 -17.82 18.41 8.75
C LEU A 137 -17.14 17.08 9.11
N ASP A 138 -15.82 17.02 8.95
CA ASP A 138 -15.00 15.83 9.14
C ASP A 138 -14.10 15.90 10.39
N GLY A 139 -14.12 17.04 11.09
CA GLY A 139 -13.37 17.28 12.33
C GLY A 139 -11.98 17.88 12.13
N LEU A 140 -11.46 17.98 10.89
CA LEU A 140 -10.20 18.65 10.64
C LEU A 140 -10.36 20.17 10.66
N VAL A 141 -9.50 20.84 11.43
CA VAL A 141 -9.35 22.30 11.34
C VAL A 141 -8.48 22.62 10.13
N THR A 142 -8.88 23.60 9.34
CA THR A 142 -8.15 24.04 8.14
C THR A 142 -7.55 25.42 8.35
N GLU A 143 -6.39 25.71 7.74
CA GLU A 143 -5.68 26.98 7.92
C GLU A 143 -4.94 27.41 6.66
N LEU A 144 -4.69 28.71 6.51
CA LEU A 144 -3.82 29.24 5.45
C LEU A 144 -2.38 28.81 5.70
N ILE A 145 -1.70 28.34 4.64
CA ILE A 145 -0.27 28.03 4.70
C ILE A 145 0.59 29.22 5.12
N ASP A 146 0.17 30.45 4.79
CA ASP A 146 0.88 31.69 5.17
C ASP A 146 0.86 31.94 6.69
N ASN A 147 -0.02 31.28 7.44
CA ASN A 147 -0.07 31.30 8.90
C ASN A 147 0.81 30.19 9.53
N THR A 148 1.69 29.55 8.75
CA THR A 148 2.58 28.47 9.18
C THR A 148 4.03 28.76 8.81
N THR A 149 4.95 27.86 9.19
CA THR A 149 6.37 27.96 8.81
C THR A 149 6.70 27.36 7.43
N LEU A 150 5.68 26.97 6.64
CA LEU A 150 5.89 26.30 5.37
C LEU A 150 6.12 27.27 4.19
N ASP A 151 7.12 26.99 3.37
CA ASP A 151 7.40 27.71 2.14
C ASP A 151 6.39 27.36 1.03
N LYS A 152 5.41 28.24 0.85
CA LYS A 152 4.40 28.14 -0.21
C LYS A 152 5.02 28.06 -1.62
N ALA A 153 6.14 28.75 -1.89
CA ALA A 153 6.75 28.74 -3.22
C ALA A 153 7.32 27.36 -3.58
N LEU A 154 7.88 26.66 -2.58
CA LEU A 154 8.41 25.32 -2.80
C LEU A 154 7.30 24.28 -3.01
N LEU A 155 6.18 24.41 -2.28
CA LEU A 155 5.00 23.57 -2.53
C LEU A 155 4.34 23.88 -3.89
N ASN A 156 4.34 25.13 -4.34
CA ASN A 156 3.88 25.46 -5.70
C ASN A 156 4.75 24.79 -6.77
N LYS A 157 6.07 24.70 -6.56
CA LYS A 157 6.98 23.99 -7.47
C LYS A 157 6.71 22.48 -7.48
N MET A 158 6.45 21.89 -6.30
CA MET A 158 6.01 20.49 -6.19
C MET A 158 4.76 20.24 -7.04
N MET A 159 3.75 21.11 -6.93
CA MET A 159 2.51 20.99 -7.69
C MET A 159 2.72 21.03 -9.19
N GLN A 160 3.57 21.94 -9.68
CA GLN A 160 3.92 21.99 -11.10
C GLN A 160 4.57 20.68 -11.55
N LYS A 161 5.45 20.09 -10.75
CA LYS A 161 6.14 18.82 -11.06
C LYS A 161 5.24 17.59 -11.01
N ILE A 162 4.20 17.61 -10.19
CA ILE A 162 3.20 16.53 -10.23
C ILE A 162 2.35 16.68 -11.51
N VAL A 163 1.90 17.90 -11.83
CA VAL A 163 1.01 18.13 -12.97
C VAL A 163 1.71 17.99 -14.33
N ASP A 164 2.98 18.37 -14.45
CA ASP A 164 3.78 18.19 -15.67
C ASP A 164 4.13 16.71 -15.95
N GLY A 165 3.83 15.81 -15.00
CA GLY A 165 4.07 14.37 -15.12
C GLY A 165 5.45 13.90 -14.70
N THR A 166 6.30 14.78 -14.13
CA THR A 166 7.58 14.37 -13.52
C THR A 166 7.37 13.33 -12.41
N TYR A 167 6.28 13.46 -11.65
CA TYR A 167 5.89 12.50 -10.62
C TYR A 167 4.58 11.78 -10.98
N PRO A 168 4.65 10.68 -11.74
CA PRO A 168 3.45 9.97 -12.18
C PRO A 168 2.73 9.25 -11.03
N ASN A 169 1.42 9.07 -11.21
CA ASN A 169 0.50 8.34 -10.34
C ASN A 169 0.55 8.78 -8.86
N VAL A 170 0.85 10.05 -8.60
CA VAL A 170 0.51 10.68 -7.32
C VAL A 170 -0.96 11.08 -7.40
N HIS A 171 -1.78 10.59 -6.48
CA HIS A 171 -3.23 10.78 -6.49
C HIS A 171 -3.68 11.85 -5.51
N SER A 172 -2.98 12.03 -4.39
CA SER A 172 -3.19 13.14 -3.47
C SER A 172 -1.94 13.53 -2.69
N VAL A 173 -1.89 14.77 -2.22
CA VAL A 173 -0.92 15.28 -1.26
C VAL A 173 -1.65 16.13 -0.22
N LEU A 174 -1.56 15.75 1.05
CA LEU A 174 -2.10 16.50 2.18
C LEU A 174 -0.99 16.79 3.20
N ILE A 175 -1.01 17.98 3.78
CA ILE A 175 -0.09 18.39 4.84
C ILE A 175 -0.90 18.99 5.99
N ILE A 176 -0.75 18.40 7.17
CA ILE A 176 -1.18 18.98 8.43
C ILE A 176 0.05 19.58 9.11
N LYS A 177 -0.04 20.84 9.52
CA LYS A 177 0.98 21.54 10.30
C LYS A 177 0.32 22.17 11.50
N ASP A 178 0.91 21.95 12.68
CA ASP A 178 0.41 22.48 13.96
C ASP A 178 -1.07 22.12 14.22
N GLY A 179 -1.42 20.87 13.91
CA GLY A 179 -2.77 20.34 14.10
C GLY A 179 -3.80 20.80 13.07
N LYS A 180 -3.42 21.62 12.08
CA LYS A 180 -4.33 22.16 11.06
C LYS A 180 -3.96 21.67 9.66
N LEU A 181 -4.96 21.29 8.86
CA LEU A 181 -4.80 20.96 7.45
C LEU A 181 -4.52 22.25 6.65
N VAL A 182 -3.32 22.36 6.08
CA VAL A 182 -2.81 23.59 5.45
C VAL A 182 -2.49 23.41 3.97
N PHE A 183 -2.45 22.17 3.48
CA PHE A 183 -2.28 21.85 2.08
C PHE A 183 -3.09 20.60 1.74
N GLU A 184 -3.82 20.63 0.63
CA GLU A 184 -4.67 19.53 0.18
C GLU A 184 -4.86 19.61 -1.33
N GLU A 185 -4.31 18.64 -2.05
CA GLU A 185 -4.45 18.58 -3.51
C GLU A 185 -4.70 17.15 -3.97
N TYR A 186 -5.50 17.03 -5.02
CA TYR A 186 -5.88 15.77 -5.66
C TYR A 186 -5.56 15.82 -7.15
N PHE A 187 -5.31 14.64 -7.71
CA PHE A 187 -4.89 14.49 -9.10
C PHE A 187 -5.62 13.31 -9.75
N TYR A 188 -5.58 13.28 -11.07
CA TYR A 188 -6.26 12.28 -11.89
C TYR A 188 -7.78 12.27 -11.61
N GLU A 189 -8.39 11.09 -11.57
CA GLU A 189 -9.81 10.91 -11.24
C GLU A 189 -10.11 10.92 -9.73
N TYR A 190 -9.13 11.31 -8.89
CA TYR A 190 -9.25 11.32 -7.43
C TYR A 190 -9.66 12.67 -6.87
N ASN A 191 -10.31 12.63 -5.71
CA ASN A 191 -10.83 13.80 -5.00
C ASN A 191 -10.99 13.45 -3.51
N LYS A 192 -11.41 14.45 -2.71
CA LYS A 192 -11.52 14.32 -1.24
C LYS A 192 -12.46 13.22 -0.73
N THR A 193 -13.45 12.80 -1.52
CA THR A 193 -14.42 11.76 -1.10
C THR A 193 -14.07 10.38 -1.65
N LYS A 194 -13.11 10.29 -2.57
CA LYS A 194 -12.70 9.02 -3.16
C LYS A 194 -11.82 8.25 -2.19
N LEU A 195 -12.19 6.99 -1.98
CA LEU A 195 -11.41 6.07 -1.15
C LEU A 195 -10.15 5.62 -1.90
N HIS A 196 -9.09 5.33 -1.15
CA HIS A 196 -7.89 4.66 -1.61
C HIS A 196 -7.65 3.42 -0.77
N GLU A 197 -7.29 2.32 -1.42
CA GLU A 197 -6.78 1.14 -0.72
C GLU A 197 -5.48 1.50 -0.02
N MET A 198 -5.43 1.37 1.32
CA MET A 198 -4.26 1.76 2.11
C MET A 198 -3.07 0.80 1.92
N ARG A 199 -3.30 -0.37 1.32
CA ARG A 199 -2.33 -1.46 1.25
C ARG A 199 -1.71 -1.76 2.62
N SER A 200 -0.41 -2.02 2.70
CA SER A 200 0.29 -2.27 3.96
C SER A 200 0.22 -1.14 4.99
N ALA A 201 -0.24 0.08 4.65
CA ALA A 201 -0.50 1.10 5.67
C ALA A 201 -1.67 0.71 6.60
N THR A 202 -2.54 -0.23 6.20
CA THR A 202 -3.56 -0.84 7.07
C THR A 202 -2.97 -1.49 8.31
N LYS A 203 -1.74 -2.01 8.25
CA LYS A 203 -1.10 -2.72 9.39
C LYS A 203 -0.99 -1.81 10.62
N SER A 204 -0.69 -0.53 10.43
CA SER A 204 -0.62 0.45 11.53
C SER A 204 -2.00 0.71 12.16
N LEU A 205 -3.09 0.61 11.40
CA LEU A 205 -4.45 0.67 11.93
C LEU A 205 -4.78 -0.57 12.76
N VAL A 206 -4.39 -1.77 12.30
CA VAL A 206 -4.55 -3.01 13.09
C VAL A 206 -3.78 -2.95 14.41
N SER A 207 -2.58 -2.34 14.41
CA SER A 207 -1.83 -2.06 15.64
C SER A 207 -2.61 -1.15 16.60
N ALA A 208 -3.22 -0.06 16.11
CA ALA A 208 -4.05 0.82 16.93
C ALA A 208 -5.23 0.06 17.56
N LEU A 209 -5.93 -0.77 16.79
CA LEU A 209 -7.07 -1.56 17.29
C LEU A 209 -6.63 -2.61 18.33
N THR A 210 -5.46 -3.21 18.14
CA THR A 210 -4.86 -4.11 19.15
C THR A 210 -4.62 -3.37 20.46
N GLY A 211 -4.07 -2.15 20.39
CA GLY A 211 -3.87 -1.30 21.56
C GLY A 211 -5.16 -0.92 22.26
N ILE A 212 -6.19 -0.52 21.50
CA ILE A 212 -7.50 -0.19 22.05
C ILE A 212 -8.14 -1.41 22.75
N ALA A 213 -7.98 -2.61 22.19
CA ALA A 213 -8.47 -3.84 22.83
C ALA A 213 -7.72 -4.13 24.15
N ILE A 214 -6.42 -3.85 24.23
CA ILE A 214 -5.62 -3.95 25.47
C ILE A 214 -6.05 -2.87 26.49
N ASP A 215 -6.17 -1.62 26.07
CA ASP A 215 -6.59 -0.50 26.93
C ASP A 215 -7.99 -0.75 27.55
N LYS A 216 -8.85 -1.49 26.83
CA LYS A 216 -10.19 -1.90 27.29
C LYS A 216 -10.19 -3.18 28.15
N GLY A 217 -9.04 -3.81 28.36
CA GLY A 217 -8.92 -5.06 29.11
C GLY A 217 -9.51 -6.29 28.39
N LEU A 218 -9.73 -6.22 27.08
CA LEU A 218 -10.24 -7.34 26.27
C LEU A 218 -9.12 -8.30 25.84
N ILE A 219 -7.91 -7.77 25.73
CA ILE A 219 -6.64 -8.50 25.64
C ILE A 219 -5.85 -8.11 26.87
N LYS A 220 -5.19 -9.05 27.55
CA LYS A 220 -4.54 -8.77 28.83
C LYS A 220 -3.39 -7.76 28.67
N ASP A 221 -2.45 -8.07 27.78
CA ASP A 221 -1.31 -7.24 27.44
C ASP A 221 -0.61 -7.78 26.17
N ALA A 222 0.43 -7.08 25.70
CA ALA A 222 1.15 -7.49 24.49
C ALA A 222 2.03 -8.75 24.67
N ASN A 223 2.26 -9.24 25.88
CA ASN A 223 3.01 -10.47 26.13
C ASN A 223 2.11 -11.72 26.17
N GLU A 224 0.79 -11.55 25.99
CA GLU A 224 -0.11 -12.69 25.86
C GLU A 224 0.26 -13.52 24.63
N THR A 225 0.28 -14.85 24.79
CA THR A 225 0.68 -15.79 23.76
C THR A 225 -0.37 -15.86 22.66
N VAL A 226 0.05 -15.87 21.39
CA VAL A 226 -0.84 -15.92 20.23
C VAL A 226 -1.73 -17.16 20.26
N LEU A 227 -1.18 -18.31 20.64
CA LEU A 227 -1.92 -19.58 20.61
C LEU A 227 -3.06 -19.67 21.65
N SER A 228 -3.05 -18.87 22.72
CA SER A 228 -4.16 -18.88 23.69
C SER A 228 -5.48 -18.43 23.07
N PHE A 229 -5.44 -17.67 21.97
CA PHE A 229 -6.62 -17.22 21.24
C PHE A 229 -7.17 -18.27 20.27
N PHE A 230 -6.39 -19.30 19.93
CA PHE A 230 -6.75 -20.30 18.92
C PHE A 230 -6.72 -21.74 19.47
N PRO A 231 -7.42 -22.05 20.59
CA PRO A 231 -7.46 -23.40 21.15
C PRO A 231 -8.07 -24.43 20.19
N GLU A 232 -8.85 -24.00 19.20
CA GLU A 232 -9.45 -24.86 18.18
C GLU A 232 -8.46 -25.36 17.12
N TYR A 233 -7.25 -24.77 17.02
CA TYR A 233 -6.30 -25.12 15.96
C TYR A 233 -5.43 -26.33 16.33
N THR A 234 -5.42 -27.32 15.44
CA THR A 234 -4.38 -28.37 15.41
C THR A 234 -3.30 -27.95 14.42
N LEU A 235 -2.08 -27.64 14.91
CA LEU A 235 -1.00 -27.05 14.12
C LEU A 235 0.01 -28.10 13.63
N LYS A 236 0.48 -27.95 12.38
CA LYS A 236 1.46 -28.89 11.75
C LYS A 236 2.86 -28.82 12.37
N ASN A 237 3.37 -27.62 12.59
CA ASN A 237 4.75 -27.37 13.04
C ASN A 237 4.81 -26.87 14.50
N LEU A 238 4.07 -27.50 15.41
CA LEU A 238 3.97 -27.06 16.81
C LEU A 238 5.25 -27.35 17.60
N THR A 239 6.07 -26.31 17.81
CA THR A 239 7.27 -26.35 18.66
C THR A 239 7.05 -25.57 19.96
N GLU A 240 7.96 -25.73 20.92
CA GLU A 240 7.94 -24.93 22.16
C GLU A 240 8.08 -23.43 21.87
N ASP A 241 9.00 -23.05 20.98
CA ASP A 241 9.14 -21.68 20.50
C ASP A 241 7.82 -21.11 19.92
N LYS A 242 7.08 -21.92 19.15
CA LYS A 242 5.79 -21.50 18.59
C LYS A 242 4.76 -21.21 19.67
N ARG A 243 4.78 -21.96 20.79
CA ARG A 243 3.89 -21.71 21.94
C ARG A 243 4.19 -20.40 22.65
N GLN A 244 5.41 -19.91 22.52
CA GLN A 244 5.88 -18.68 23.18
C GLN A 244 5.73 -17.42 22.31
N ILE A 245 5.25 -17.53 21.06
CA ILE A 245 4.99 -16.35 20.22
C ILE A 245 3.93 -15.48 20.92
N THR A 246 4.26 -14.22 21.16
CA THR A 246 3.38 -13.22 21.80
C THR A 246 2.77 -12.25 20.79
N ILE A 247 1.73 -11.53 21.21
CA ILE A 247 1.16 -10.40 20.44
C ILE A 247 2.24 -9.38 20.08
N LYS A 248 3.17 -9.08 21.01
CA LYS A 248 4.31 -8.18 20.78
C LYS A 248 5.18 -8.67 19.64
N ASN A 249 5.45 -9.99 19.57
CA ASN A 249 6.24 -10.55 18.48
C ASN A 249 5.56 -10.37 17.11
N LEU A 250 4.22 -10.46 17.03
CA LEU A 250 3.50 -10.15 15.79
C LEU A 250 3.59 -8.66 15.45
N LEU A 251 3.42 -7.77 16.43
CA LEU A 251 3.46 -6.31 16.24
C LEU A 251 4.83 -5.82 15.76
N THR A 252 5.91 -6.44 16.23
CA THR A 252 7.30 -6.06 15.92
C THR A 252 7.90 -6.87 14.77
N ASN A 253 7.13 -7.74 14.12
CA ASN A 253 7.58 -8.64 13.05
C ASN A 253 8.72 -9.58 13.49
N GLN A 254 8.69 -10.05 14.74
CA GLN A 254 9.68 -10.96 15.33
C GLN A 254 9.02 -12.28 15.77
N SER A 255 8.06 -12.79 14.98
CA SER A 255 7.36 -14.05 15.29
C SER A 255 8.25 -15.29 15.13
N GLY A 256 9.33 -15.20 14.36
CA GLY A 256 10.22 -16.33 14.07
C GLY A 256 9.71 -17.30 13.01
N LEU A 257 8.51 -17.07 12.46
CA LEU A 257 7.91 -17.90 11.42
C LEU A 257 8.61 -17.69 10.06
N ASP A 258 8.67 -18.73 9.24
CA ASP A 258 9.15 -18.62 7.84
C ASP A 258 8.14 -17.85 6.97
N CYS A 259 8.14 -16.53 7.06
CA CYS A 259 7.26 -15.66 6.29
C CYS A 259 7.89 -14.32 5.90
N ASP A 260 9.22 -14.24 5.85
CA ASP A 260 9.88 -13.02 5.38
C ASP A 260 9.66 -12.83 3.88
N LEU A 261 8.91 -11.79 3.50
CA LEU A 261 8.61 -11.48 2.10
C LEU A 261 9.87 -11.11 1.28
N SER A 262 11.00 -10.83 1.93
CA SER A 262 12.28 -10.65 1.23
C SER A 262 12.84 -11.96 0.67
N ASN A 263 12.40 -13.10 1.19
CA ASN A 263 12.78 -14.44 0.75
C ASN A 263 11.70 -15.04 -0.17
N PRO A 264 11.91 -15.10 -1.50
CA PRO A 264 10.93 -15.65 -2.43
C PRO A 264 10.70 -17.17 -2.25
N LYS A 265 11.55 -17.86 -1.48
CA LYS A 265 11.41 -19.29 -1.17
C LYS A 265 10.70 -19.55 0.17
N SER A 266 10.32 -18.51 0.89
CA SER A 266 9.64 -18.64 2.17
C SER A 266 8.33 -19.41 2.01
N GLU A 267 8.09 -20.39 2.87
CA GLU A 267 6.82 -21.14 2.87
C GLU A 267 5.62 -20.21 3.11
N GLY A 268 5.81 -19.14 3.88
CA GLY A 268 4.80 -18.14 4.21
C GLY A 268 4.64 -17.00 3.21
N ASN A 269 5.07 -17.16 1.96
CA ASN A 269 4.90 -16.15 0.93
C ASN A 269 3.41 -15.86 0.64
N GLU A 270 3.10 -14.63 0.22
CA GLU A 270 1.71 -14.19 0.02
C GLU A 270 0.98 -14.94 -1.10
N THR A 271 1.71 -15.42 -2.12
CA THR A 271 1.13 -16.18 -3.23
C THR A 271 0.56 -17.51 -2.74
N THR A 272 1.30 -18.26 -1.91
CA THR A 272 0.80 -19.50 -1.33
C THR A 272 -0.34 -19.23 -0.35
N MET A 273 -0.21 -18.20 0.49
CA MET A 273 -1.27 -17.81 1.43
C MET A 273 -2.58 -17.49 0.73
N ASN A 274 -2.55 -16.78 -0.41
CA ASN A 274 -3.73 -16.40 -1.19
C ASN A 274 -4.63 -17.58 -1.56
N TYR A 275 -4.06 -18.77 -1.77
CA TYR A 275 -4.82 -19.97 -2.16
C TYR A 275 -5.22 -20.85 -0.96
N SER A 276 -4.89 -20.44 0.26
CA SER A 276 -5.28 -21.16 1.47
C SER A 276 -6.66 -20.75 1.99
N GLU A 277 -7.38 -21.71 2.60
CA GLU A 277 -8.75 -21.51 3.10
C GLU A 277 -8.81 -20.70 4.41
N ASP A 278 -7.73 -20.72 5.20
CA ASP A 278 -7.60 -19.97 6.45
C ASP A 278 -6.18 -19.42 6.55
N TRP A 279 -6.03 -18.12 6.35
CA TRP A 279 -4.72 -17.45 6.34
C TRP A 279 -4.08 -17.38 7.72
N VAL A 280 -4.90 -17.41 8.79
CA VAL A 280 -4.41 -17.40 10.17
C VAL A 280 -3.85 -18.76 10.50
N LYS A 281 -4.60 -19.83 10.21
CA LYS A 281 -4.10 -21.20 10.37
C LYS A 281 -2.88 -21.47 9.48
N PHE A 282 -2.90 -21.02 8.22
CA PHE A 282 -1.75 -21.11 7.32
C PHE A 282 -0.51 -20.48 7.96
N THR A 283 -0.62 -19.25 8.46
CA THR A 283 0.49 -18.54 9.13
C THR A 283 0.98 -19.30 10.35
N LEU A 284 0.08 -19.79 11.20
CA LEU A 284 0.43 -20.53 12.41
C LEU A 284 0.93 -21.95 12.12
N ASP A 285 0.68 -22.51 10.95
CA ASP A 285 1.23 -23.80 10.50
C ASP A 285 2.67 -23.68 9.97
N LEU A 286 3.17 -22.48 9.65
CA LEU A 286 4.52 -22.29 9.09
C LEU A 286 5.63 -22.83 10.02
N PRO A 287 6.76 -23.31 9.48
CA PRO A 287 7.91 -23.69 10.30
C PRO A 287 8.51 -22.46 11.01
N MET A 288 9.21 -22.71 12.12
CA MET A 288 10.04 -21.70 12.79
C MET A 288 11.42 -21.65 12.12
N VAL A 289 11.91 -20.45 11.82
CA VAL A 289 13.26 -20.19 11.27
C VAL A 289 14.09 -19.25 12.16
N ASP A 290 13.48 -18.78 13.25
CA ASP A 290 14.12 -18.02 14.32
C ASP A 290 13.28 -18.16 15.61
N VAL A 291 13.84 -17.76 16.75
CA VAL A 291 13.12 -17.72 18.03
C VAL A 291 12.17 -16.51 18.10
N PRO A 292 11.07 -16.56 18.87
CA PRO A 292 10.23 -15.40 19.11
C PRO A 292 11.03 -14.25 19.73
N GLY A 293 10.89 -13.04 19.19
CA GLY A 293 11.68 -11.88 19.60
C GLY A 293 13.06 -11.80 18.94
N GLY A 294 13.42 -12.76 18.08
CA GLY A 294 14.63 -12.78 17.27
C GLY A 294 14.64 -11.73 16.17
N ARG A 295 15.07 -12.09 14.95
CA ARG A 295 15.19 -11.12 13.84
C ARG A 295 13.83 -10.59 13.38
N GLY A 296 13.82 -9.34 12.92
CA GLY A 296 12.66 -8.72 12.29
C GLY A 296 12.49 -9.19 10.84
N MET A 297 11.41 -9.91 10.56
CA MET A 297 11.07 -10.47 9.24
C MET A 297 9.73 -9.90 8.77
N TYR A 298 9.70 -9.27 7.59
CA TYR A 298 8.47 -8.61 7.14
C TYR A 298 7.46 -9.66 6.71
N CYS A 299 6.42 -9.87 7.50
CA CYS A 299 5.49 -10.98 7.35
C CYS A 299 4.05 -10.49 7.37
N SER A 300 3.29 -10.76 6.31
CA SER A 300 1.91 -10.30 6.22
C SER A 300 0.93 -11.12 7.07
N GLY A 301 1.26 -12.38 7.37
CA GLY A 301 0.48 -13.22 8.27
C GLY A 301 0.40 -12.68 9.70
N ASN A 302 1.45 -11.98 10.17
CA ASN A 302 1.49 -11.40 11.52
C ASN A 302 0.33 -10.41 11.80
N PRO A 303 0.17 -9.31 11.04
CA PRO A 303 -0.94 -8.38 11.25
C PRO A 303 -2.32 -8.96 10.92
N ILE A 304 -2.41 -9.93 10.01
CA ILE A 304 -3.68 -10.63 9.74
C ILE A 304 -4.09 -11.47 10.96
N THR A 305 -3.14 -12.19 11.56
CA THR A 305 -3.35 -12.93 12.80
C THR A 305 -3.75 -12.00 13.95
N LEU A 306 -3.10 -10.84 14.09
CA LEU A 306 -3.48 -9.81 15.08
C LEU A 306 -4.91 -9.32 14.89
N GLY A 307 -5.34 -9.04 13.65
CA GLY A 307 -6.72 -8.68 13.37
C GLY A 307 -7.70 -9.75 13.85
N LYS A 308 -7.38 -11.03 13.64
CA LYS A 308 -8.23 -12.14 14.11
C LYS A 308 -8.23 -12.31 15.62
N ILE A 309 -7.10 -12.06 16.29
CA ILE A 309 -7.02 -12.00 17.76
C ILE A 309 -7.97 -10.93 18.29
N VAL A 310 -7.97 -9.74 17.69
CA VAL A 310 -8.90 -8.66 18.07
C VAL A 310 -10.36 -9.10 17.87
N GLU A 311 -10.71 -9.75 16.76
CA GLU A 311 -12.09 -10.26 16.57
C GLU A 311 -12.50 -11.26 17.66
N LYS A 312 -11.60 -12.18 18.01
CA LYS A 312 -11.87 -13.19 19.06
C LYS A 312 -12.01 -12.59 20.45
N ALA A 313 -11.10 -11.68 20.81
CA ALA A 313 -11.11 -11.00 22.11
C ALA A 313 -12.35 -10.11 22.28
N THR A 314 -12.72 -9.38 21.23
CA THR A 314 -13.83 -8.41 21.26
C THR A 314 -15.19 -9.03 20.96
N LYS A 315 -15.22 -10.20 20.31
CA LYS A 315 -16.42 -10.83 19.72
C LYS A 315 -17.12 -9.94 18.69
N MET A 316 -16.38 -9.03 18.07
CA MET A 316 -16.84 -8.15 17.00
C MET A 316 -16.04 -8.43 15.74
N THR A 317 -16.60 -8.12 14.57
CA THR A 317 -15.77 -8.07 13.36
C THR A 317 -14.75 -6.94 13.49
N LEU A 318 -13.58 -7.09 12.86
CA LEU A 318 -12.54 -6.06 12.94
C LEU A 318 -13.03 -4.68 12.41
N PRO A 319 -13.80 -4.61 11.30
CA PRO A 319 -14.41 -3.36 10.84
C PRO A 319 -15.40 -2.75 11.85
N ASP A 320 -16.23 -3.56 12.51
CA ASP A 320 -17.21 -3.05 13.49
C ASP A 320 -16.51 -2.54 14.75
N PHE A 321 -15.49 -3.25 15.22
CA PHE A 321 -14.68 -2.79 16.36
C PHE A 321 -13.98 -1.47 16.04
N ALA A 322 -13.39 -1.34 14.84
CA ALA A 322 -12.80 -0.08 14.39
C ALA A 322 -13.81 1.05 14.30
N LYS A 323 -15.00 0.75 13.77
CA LYS A 323 -16.10 1.71 13.66
C LYS A 323 -16.48 2.29 15.02
N GLU A 324 -16.71 1.42 16.01
CA GLU A 324 -17.20 1.84 17.33
C GLU A 324 -16.12 2.51 18.18
N THR A 325 -14.87 2.05 18.10
CA THR A 325 -13.84 2.43 19.08
C THR A 325 -12.83 3.45 18.59
N LEU A 326 -12.70 3.64 17.27
CA LEU A 326 -11.73 4.57 16.68
C LEU A 326 -12.41 5.54 15.72
N PHE A 327 -13.06 5.02 14.68
CA PHE A 327 -13.58 5.84 13.58
C PHE A 327 -14.68 6.81 14.00
N LYS A 328 -15.57 6.38 14.90
CA LYS A 328 -16.61 7.23 15.49
C LYS A 328 -16.01 8.47 16.14
N ASP A 329 -14.93 8.33 16.90
CA ASP A 329 -14.31 9.42 17.64
C ASP A 329 -13.55 10.39 16.73
N ILE A 330 -12.82 9.86 15.74
CA ILE A 330 -12.06 10.69 14.78
C ILE A 330 -12.85 11.05 13.52
N GLY A 331 -14.17 10.81 13.50
CA GLY A 331 -15.06 11.23 12.42
C GLY A 331 -14.84 10.54 11.07
N ILE A 332 -14.36 9.29 11.04
CA ILE A 332 -14.27 8.47 9.83
C ILE A 332 -15.64 7.81 9.62
N LYS A 333 -16.34 8.19 8.54
CA LYS A 333 -17.72 7.73 8.26
C LYS A 333 -17.82 6.85 7.01
N ASN A 334 -16.99 7.12 6.01
CA ASN A 334 -16.99 6.41 4.74
C ASN A 334 -15.70 5.61 4.61
N PHE A 335 -15.79 4.30 4.74
CA PHE A 335 -14.68 3.37 4.56
C PHE A 335 -15.19 2.06 3.96
N LYS A 336 -14.30 1.32 3.31
CA LYS A 336 -14.55 -0.07 2.88
C LYS A 336 -13.50 -0.96 3.51
N TRP A 337 -13.93 -1.94 4.29
CA TRP A 337 -13.03 -2.92 4.87
C TRP A 337 -13.71 -4.28 4.96
N ASN A 338 -13.27 -5.22 4.10
CA ASN A 338 -13.67 -6.62 4.20
C ASN A 338 -12.51 -7.39 4.83
N PHE A 339 -12.55 -7.58 6.14
CA PHE A 339 -11.54 -8.35 6.86
C PHE A 339 -11.99 -9.82 6.93
N LYS A 340 -11.62 -10.61 5.94
CA LYS A 340 -11.94 -12.04 5.88
C LYS A 340 -10.69 -12.81 5.46
N PRO A 341 -9.88 -13.30 6.41
CA PRO A 341 -8.54 -13.84 6.14
C PRO A 341 -8.60 -15.25 5.51
N ASP A 342 -9.10 -15.32 4.28
CA ASP A 342 -9.21 -16.52 3.45
C ASP A 342 -9.07 -16.17 1.96
N ALA A 343 -9.08 -17.19 1.09
CA ALA A 343 -8.93 -17.03 -0.36
C ALA A 343 -9.92 -16.03 -1.02
N SER A 344 -11.09 -15.75 -0.41
CA SER A 344 -12.01 -14.75 -0.96
C SER A 344 -11.49 -13.32 -0.84
N SER A 345 -10.46 -13.08 -0.01
CA SER A 345 -9.78 -11.80 0.12
C SER A 345 -8.47 -11.71 -0.67
N ALA A 346 -8.10 -12.68 -1.52
CA ALA A 346 -6.80 -12.67 -2.21
C ALA A 346 -6.53 -11.36 -3.00
N GLU A 347 -7.57 -10.69 -3.50
CA GLU A 347 -7.45 -9.44 -4.28
C GLU A 347 -7.33 -8.16 -3.44
N THR A 348 -7.80 -8.20 -2.19
CA THR A 348 -7.82 -7.04 -1.27
C THR A 348 -6.90 -7.22 -0.07
N PHE A 349 -6.49 -8.46 0.20
CA PHE A 349 -5.60 -8.87 1.25
C PHE A 349 -5.99 -8.35 2.65
N CYS A 350 -7.30 -8.29 2.91
CA CYS A 350 -7.90 -7.71 4.12
C CYS A 350 -7.54 -6.24 4.38
N GLN A 351 -7.22 -5.47 3.33
CA GLN A 351 -6.80 -4.07 3.44
C GLN A 351 -8.00 -3.12 3.44
N ILE A 352 -7.89 -2.04 4.22
CA ILE A 352 -8.93 -1.01 4.33
C ILE A 352 -8.77 0.03 3.22
N TYR A 353 -9.90 0.57 2.78
CA TYR A 353 -9.98 1.75 1.94
C TYR A 353 -10.43 2.96 2.77
N LEU A 354 -9.63 4.03 2.76
CA LEU A 354 -9.91 5.31 3.45
C LEU A 354 -9.77 6.49 2.47
N THR A 355 -10.39 7.63 2.80
CA THR A 355 -10.08 8.88 2.10
C THR A 355 -8.69 9.41 2.52
N PRO A 356 -8.01 10.22 1.71
CA PRO A 356 -6.75 10.85 2.12
C PRO A 356 -6.89 11.71 3.38
N ARG A 357 -8.03 12.36 3.58
CA ARG A 357 -8.31 13.09 4.83
C ARG A 357 -8.40 12.17 6.03
N ASP A 358 -9.08 11.04 5.92
CA ASP A 358 -9.19 10.07 7.03
C ASP A 358 -7.83 9.45 7.37
N MET A 359 -6.97 9.24 6.37
CA MET A 359 -5.55 8.90 6.60
C MET A 359 -4.82 10.02 7.37
N ALA A 360 -5.07 11.28 7.03
CA ALA A 360 -4.47 12.43 7.71
C ALA A 360 -4.95 12.57 9.16
N LYS A 361 -6.23 12.28 9.44
CA LYS A 361 -6.77 12.22 10.81
C LYS A 361 -6.08 11.15 11.65
N PHE A 362 -5.88 9.96 11.08
CA PHE A 362 -5.15 8.88 11.76
C PHE A 362 -3.70 9.28 12.07
N GLY A 363 -3.01 9.93 11.13
CA GLY A 363 -1.68 10.49 11.38
C GLY A 363 -1.68 11.58 12.47
N LEU A 364 -2.66 12.49 12.44
CA LEU A 364 -2.80 13.56 13.43
C LEU A 364 -3.12 13.01 14.83
N LEU A 365 -3.94 11.97 14.92
CA LEU A 365 -4.21 11.27 16.18
C LEU A 365 -2.92 10.77 16.82
N TYR A 366 -2.03 10.14 16.05
CA TYR A 366 -0.74 9.68 16.54
C TYR A 366 0.21 10.85 16.87
N LEU A 367 0.26 11.89 16.05
CA LEU A 367 1.03 13.11 16.35
C LEU A 367 0.59 13.74 17.69
N ASN A 368 -0.72 13.70 17.96
CA ASN A 368 -1.33 14.17 19.19
C ASN A 368 -1.33 13.13 20.31
N LYS A 369 -0.48 12.09 20.22
CA LYS A 369 -0.31 11.07 21.27
C LYS A 369 -1.62 10.37 21.65
N GLY A 370 -2.47 10.13 20.66
CA GLY A 370 -3.75 9.42 20.79
C GLY A 370 -4.92 10.29 21.21
N VAL A 371 -4.75 11.61 21.28
CA VAL A 371 -5.81 12.56 21.65
C VAL A 371 -6.50 13.14 20.41
N TRP A 372 -7.82 13.15 20.42
CA TRP A 372 -8.67 13.80 19.42
C TRP A 372 -9.79 14.59 20.11
N ASN A 373 -9.89 15.90 19.86
CA ASN A 373 -10.87 16.80 20.52
C ASN A 373 -10.94 16.57 22.04
N ASP A 374 -9.79 16.65 22.73
CA ASP A 374 -9.63 16.46 24.17
C ASP A 374 -9.98 15.06 24.71
N LYS A 375 -10.35 14.11 23.85
CA LYS A 375 -10.60 12.71 24.20
C LYS A 375 -9.37 11.85 23.89
N GLN A 376 -8.93 11.04 24.86
CA GLN A 376 -7.93 9.99 24.63
C GLN A 376 -8.61 8.81 23.91
N VAL A 377 -8.32 8.62 22.62
CA VAL A 377 -8.90 7.55 21.78
C VAL A 377 -8.00 6.29 21.78
N ILE A 378 -6.68 6.48 21.75
CA ILE A 378 -5.66 5.43 21.88
C ILE A 378 -4.77 5.83 23.06
N SER A 379 -4.40 4.96 23.99
CA SER A 379 -3.53 5.38 25.10
C SER A 379 -2.21 6.01 24.63
N LYS A 380 -1.73 7.01 25.38
CA LYS A 380 -0.47 7.69 25.13
C LYS A 380 0.70 6.70 25.12
N GLU A 381 0.64 5.72 26.01
CA GLU A 381 1.59 4.64 26.16
C GLU A 381 1.61 3.77 24.89
N TRP A 382 0.45 3.37 24.36
CA TRP A 382 0.40 2.59 23.13
C TRP A 382 0.93 3.35 21.91
N VAL A 383 0.62 4.65 21.79
CA VAL A 383 1.19 5.50 20.73
C VAL A 383 2.71 5.57 20.85
N LYS A 384 3.24 5.78 22.06
CA LYS A 384 4.70 5.82 22.30
C LYS A 384 5.35 4.49 21.90
N GLU A 385 4.82 3.36 22.35
CA GLU A 385 5.37 2.04 22.04
C GLU A 385 5.28 1.75 20.54
N SER A 386 4.20 2.18 19.88
CA SER A 386 4.04 2.03 18.43
C SER A 386 5.12 2.73 17.62
N LEU A 387 5.58 3.89 18.08
CA LEU A 387 6.56 4.73 17.40
C LEU A 387 8.00 4.52 17.91
N THR A 388 8.20 3.63 18.87
CA THR A 388 9.51 3.27 19.43
C THR A 388 10.13 2.10 18.68
N LYS A 389 11.45 2.09 18.51
CA LYS A 389 12.17 0.99 17.87
C LYS A 389 12.11 -0.26 18.77
N HIS A 390 11.55 -1.34 18.23
CA HIS A 390 11.59 -2.67 18.83
C HIS A 390 12.39 -3.67 17.99
N SER A 391 12.41 -3.50 16.67
CA SER A 391 13.14 -4.39 15.76
C SER A 391 13.76 -3.63 14.58
N VAL A 392 14.42 -4.38 13.69
CA VAL A 392 14.90 -3.90 12.39
C VAL A 392 14.36 -4.85 11.34
N VAL A 393 13.59 -4.32 10.40
CA VAL A 393 12.96 -5.08 9.31
C VAL A 393 13.46 -4.48 8.00
N GLN A 394 14.04 -5.32 7.12
CA GLN A 394 14.61 -4.88 5.84
C GLN A 394 15.59 -3.69 5.98
N GLY A 395 16.40 -3.69 7.06
CA GLY A 395 17.36 -2.64 7.35
C GLY A 395 16.78 -1.33 7.91
N VAL A 396 15.46 -1.27 8.16
CA VAL A 396 14.77 -0.10 8.69
C VAL A 396 14.28 -0.38 10.11
N ASN A 397 14.42 0.59 11.02
CA ASN A 397 13.88 0.45 12.38
C ASN A 397 12.35 0.28 12.31
N TYR A 398 11.81 -0.54 13.21
CA TYR A 398 10.40 -0.89 13.20
C TYR A 398 9.82 -0.88 14.62
N GLY A 399 8.60 -0.33 14.75
CA GLY A 399 7.83 -0.30 15.99
C GLY A 399 6.66 -1.28 15.94
N TYR A 400 5.52 -0.95 16.58
CA TYR A 400 4.31 -1.77 16.46
C TYR A 400 3.59 -1.52 15.13
N LEU A 401 4.06 -2.22 14.10
CA LEU A 401 3.58 -2.09 12.71
C LEU A 401 3.76 -0.67 12.13
N TRP A 402 4.78 0.06 12.58
CA TRP A 402 5.18 1.37 12.06
C TRP A 402 6.64 1.34 11.60
N TRP A 403 6.89 1.90 10.41
CA TRP A 403 8.26 2.12 9.94
C TRP A 403 8.85 3.35 10.62
N ILE A 404 10.05 3.21 11.19
CA ILE A 404 10.78 4.31 11.82
C ILE A 404 12.00 4.61 10.96
N LYS A 405 11.93 5.70 10.19
CA LYS A 405 12.91 6.04 9.17
C LYS A 405 13.35 7.48 9.29
N TYR A 406 14.32 7.86 8.47
CA TYR A 406 14.65 9.25 8.24
C TYR A 406 14.73 9.51 6.74
N LEU A 407 14.47 10.75 6.35
CA LEU A 407 14.78 11.27 5.03
C LEU A 407 15.88 12.31 5.16
N GLU A 408 16.85 12.30 4.26
CA GLU A 408 18.00 13.21 4.31
C GLU A 408 17.80 14.39 3.36
N VAL A 409 17.86 15.63 3.85
CA VAL A 409 17.72 16.84 3.04
C VAL A 409 18.93 17.71 3.28
N ASN A 410 19.75 17.92 2.23
CA ASN A 410 20.97 18.74 2.29
C ASN A 410 21.88 18.37 3.49
N GLY A 411 22.11 17.07 3.71
CA GLY A 411 22.92 16.56 4.83
C GLY A 411 22.23 16.55 6.20
N THR A 412 20.98 17.03 6.30
CA THR A 412 20.19 16.99 7.54
C THR A 412 19.22 15.81 7.53
N LYS A 413 19.23 14.99 8.58
CA LYS A 413 18.27 13.88 8.74
C LYS A 413 17.00 14.36 9.43
N TYR A 414 15.87 14.11 8.78
CA TYR A 414 14.53 14.32 9.33
C TYR A 414 13.95 12.97 9.72
N TYR A 415 13.70 12.75 11.00
CA TYR A 415 13.21 11.47 11.51
C TYR A 415 11.69 11.41 11.47
N GLY A 416 11.16 10.45 10.72
CA GLY A 416 9.73 10.27 10.49
C GLY A 416 9.26 8.86 10.81
N LYS A 417 8.02 8.75 11.26
CA LYS A 417 7.36 7.46 11.49
C LYS A 417 6.26 7.29 10.46
N ALA A 418 6.21 6.15 9.79
CA ALA A 418 5.37 5.96 8.64
C ALA A 418 4.52 4.69 8.67
N ALA A 419 3.24 4.88 8.38
CA ALA A 419 2.40 3.82 7.82
C ALA A 419 2.58 3.86 6.30
N GLN A 420 3.05 2.76 5.70
CA GLN A 420 3.40 2.73 4.28
C GLN A 420 2.79 1.52 3.58
N GLY A 421 2.16 1.78 2.44
CA GLY A 421 1.54 0.80 1.55
C GLY A 421 2.17 0.81 0.15
N ASN A 422 2.12 -0.35 -0.52
CA ASN A 422 2.43 -0.48 -1.94
C ASN A 422 1.60 0.53 -2.76
N GLY A 423 2.15 1.04 -3.86
CA GLY A 423 1.48 2.06 -4.68
C GLY A 423 1.75 3.51 -4.28
N GLY A 424 2.29 3.74 -3.08
CA GLY A 424 2.63 5.07 -2.59
C GLY A 424 1.70 5.63 -1.52
N GLN A 425 0.87 4.79 -0.89
CA GLN A 425 0.04 5.19 0.26
C GLN A 425 0.95 5.42 1.46
N LYS A 426 1.14 6.66 1.87
CA LYS A 426 2.02 7.01 2.98
C LYS A 426 1.33 7.98 3.92
N ILE A 427 1.41 7.68 5.21
CA ILE A 427 1.17 8.61 6.30
C ILE A 427 2.50 8.75 7.01
N TYR A 428 3.07 9.95 7.02
CA TYR A 428 4.27 10.27 7.79
C TYR A 428 3.91 11.18 8.97
N ILE A 429 4.50 10.88 10.11
CA ILE A 429 4.47 11.70 11.32
C ILE A 429 5.87 12.25 11.55
N TRP A 430 5.98 13.58 11.53
CA TRP A 430 7.20 14.34 11.76
C TRP A 430 7.07 15.09 13.09
N GLU A 431 7.34 14.41 14.20
CA GLU A 431 7.15 14.96 15.55
C GLU A 431 7.94 16.26 15.75
N ASP A 432 9.20 16.31 15.32
CA ASP A 432 10.08 17.47 15.44
C ASP A 432 9.61 18.68 14.60
N GLN A 433 8.76 18.45 13.60
CA GLN A 433 8.18 19.49 12.74
C GLN A 433 6.71 19.78 13.10
N ASN A 434 6.14 19.05 14.06
CA ASN A 434 4.71 19.07 14.38
C ASN A 434 3.84 18.95 13.11
N MET A 435 4.18 17.98 12.25
CA MET A 435 3.65 17.87 10.90
C MET A 435 3.25 16.44 10.56
N VAL A 436 2.15 16.28 9.83
CA VAL A 436 1.75 15.03 9.17
C VAL A 436 1.74 15.25 7.67
N THR A 437 2.30 14.30 6.93
CA THR A 437 2.21 14.29 5.47
C THR A 437 1.50 13.04 5.00
N VAL A 438 0.48 13.20 4.16
CA VAL A 438 -0.19 12.10 3.48
C VAL A 438 0.02 12.22 1.99
N ILE A 439 0.44 11.13 1.37
CA ILE A 439 0.48 10.99 -0.09
C ILE A 439 -0.21 9.68 -0.43
N THR A 440 -1.11 9.71 -1.40
CA THR A 440 -1.66 8.49 -2.03
C THR A 440 -1.20 8.39 -3.47
N GLY A 441 -1.17 7.17 -4.01
CA GLY A 441 -0.69 6.95 -5.37
C GLY A 441 -1.13 5.64 -6.00
N GLY A 442 -0.69 5.40 -7.23
CA GLY A 442 -0.99 4.21 -8.03
C GLY A 442 0.24 3.47 -8.55
N ASN A 443 1.41 3.72 -7.96
CA ASN A 443 2.71 3.17 -8.39
C ASN A 443 2.92 1.74 -7.86
N TYR A 444 1.94 0.86 -8.06
CA TYR A 444 1.98 -0.49 -7.49
C TYR A 444 3.11 -1.31 -8.10
N ASN A 445 3.82 -2.07 -7.26
CA ASN A 445 4.95 -2.92 -7.67
C ASN A 445 6.06 -2.16 -8.42
N SER A 446 6.18 -0.86 -8.16
CA SER A 446 7.19 0.03 -8.73
C SER A 446 7.62 1.08 -7.69
N GLN A 447 8.68 1.82 -8.00
CA GLN A 447 9.15 2.87 -7.11
C GLN A 447 8.15 4.04 -7.09
N SER A 448 7.54 4.29 -5.92
CA SER A 448 6.71 5.48 -5.73
C SER A 448 7.56 6.74 -5.52
N PRO A 449 7.19 7.89 -6.13
CA PRO A 449 7.87 9.17 -5.93
C PRO A 449 7.55 9.84 -4.57
N SER A 450 6.69 9.26 -3.73
CA SER A 450 6.23 9.91 -2.49
C SER A 450 7.36 10.38 -1.57
N ASP A 451 8.42 9.55 -1.36
CA ASP A 451 9.52 9.96 -0.48
C ASP A 451 10.39 11.04 -1.10
N GLU A 452 10.61 10.96 -2.42
CA GLU A 452 11.33 12.00 -3.15
C GLU A 452 10.60 13.34 -3.10
N ILE A 453 9.28 13.35 -3.26
CA ILE A 453 8.46 14.56 -3.15
C ILE A 453 8.59 15.18 -1.75
N ILE A 454 8.51 14.34 -0.72
CA ILE A 454 8.67 14.80 0.66
C ILE A 454 10.06 15.40 0.87
N GLN A 455 11.10 14.70 0.44
CA GLN A 455 12.50 15.09 0.60
C GLN A 455 12.87 16.35 -0.19
N LYS A 456 12.36 16.51 -1.43
CA LYS A 456 12.72 17.64 -2.31
C LYS A 456 11.88 18.88 -2.09
N TYR A 457 10.66 18.75 -1.55
CA TYR A 457 9.73 19.88 -1.47
C TYR A 457 9.10 20.09 -0.10
N ILE A 458 8.60 19.04 0.57
CA ILE A 458 7.81 19.21 1.80
C ILE A 458 8.69 19.48 3.02
N LEU A 459 9.69 18.64 3.27
CA LEU A 459 10.63 18.84 4.38
C LEU A 459 11.47 20.10 4.24
N PRO A 460 12.03 20.45 3.06
CA PRO A 460 12.71 21.74 2.90
C PRO A 460 11.76 22.95 2.94
N ALA A 461 10.45 22.78 2.74
CA ALA A 461 9.49 23.87 2.90
C ALA A 461 9.34 24.26 4.37
N PHE A 462 9.61 23.34 5.31
CA PHE A 462 9.65 23.67 6.73
C PHE A 462 10.84 24.58 7.04
N LYS A 463 10.56 25.88 7.25
CA LYS A 463 11.53 26.85 7.76
C LYS A 463 11.59 26.69 9.29
N LYS A 464 12.80 26.52 9.82
CA LYS A 464 13.03 26.54 11.26
C LYS A 464 12.86 27.95 11.82
#